data_AF-A0AAE2YHQ3-F1
#
_entry.id   AF-A0AAE2YHQ3-F1
#
_cell.length_a   1.000
_cell.length_b   1.000
_cell.length_c   1.000
_cell.angle_alpha   90.00
_cell.angle_beta   90.00
_cell.angle_gamma   90.00
#
_symmetry.space_group_name_H-M   'P 1'
#
loop_
_entity.id
_entity.type
_entity.pdbx_description
1 polymer ?
#
loop_
_entity_poly.entity_id
_entity_poly.type
_entity_poly.pdbx_seq_one_letter_code
_entity_poly.pdbx_strand_id
1 'polypeptide(L)'
;MVKFIYDAEKCVLPHDPEQLRPTVCLKCIEACPKSLLMFRPVREKDLSGAPVRYEIHMAFKSQADKYCPSCLRCVEVCPKKAIRIK
;
A
#
# COMPACT_ATOMS: atom_id res chain seq x y z
N MET A 1 -18.62 -5.27 0.36
CA MET A 1 -17.49 -4.64 1.08
C MET A 1 -16.21 -5.17 0.49
N VAL A 2 -15.40 -4.29 -0.09
CA VAL A 2 -14.11 -4.59 -0.71
C VAL A 2 -13.09 -4.83 0.40
N LYS A 3 -12.70 -6.09 0.59
CA LYS A 3 -11.69 -6.48 1.58
C LYS A 3 -10.31 -6.46 0.92
N PHE A 4 -9.59 -5.36 1.14
CA PHE A 4 -8.19 -5.22 0.75
C PHE A 4 -7.26 -5.97 1.71
N ILE A 5 -6.35 -6.78 1.16
CA ILE A 5 -5.36 -7.54 1.91
C ILE A 5 -4.00 -7.26 1.29
N TYR A 6 -3.05 -6.82 2.12
CA TYR A 6 -1.66 -6.62 1.78
C TYR A 6 -0.78 -7.67 2.47
N ASP A 7 0.11 -8.29 1.69
CA ASP A 7 1.08 -9.27 2.16
C ASP A 7 2.47 -8.61 2.26
N ALA A 8 2.82 -8.19 3.46
CA ALA A 8 4.06 -7.47 3.74
C ALA A 8 5.31 -8.36 3.63
N GLU A 9 5.17 -9.68 3.61
CA GLU A 9 6.29 -10.61 3.38
C GLU A 9 6.66 -10.63 1.90
N LYS A 10 5.67 -10.49 1.01
CA LYS A 10 5.89 -10.43 -0.45
C LYS A 10 6.37 -9.07 -0.92
N CYS A 11 5.96 -8.00 -0.24
CA CYS A 11 6.37 -6.64 -0.56
C CYS A 11 6.69 -5.91 0.75
N VAL A 12 7.99 -5.70 1.01
CA VAL A 12 8.43 -4.79 2.05
C VAL A 12 8.64 -3.44 1.38
N LEU A 13 8.13 -2.38 2.00
CA LEU A 13 8.39 -1.01 1.58
C LEU A 13 9.40 -0.38 2.58
N PRO A 14 10.72 -0.59 2.44
CA PRO A 14 11.71 0.10 3.26
C PRO A 14 11.54 1.62 3.30
N HIS A 15 11.90 2.20 4.44
CA HIS A 15 12.06 3.64 4.56
C HIS A 15 13.21 4.10 3.65
N ASP A 16 12.95 5.07 2.78
CA ASP A 16 14.00 5.81 2.07
C ASP A 16 14.29 7.08 2.88
N PRO A 17 15.46 7.17 3.56
CA PRO A 17 15.80 8.31 4.40
C PRO A 17 16.11 9.58 3.60
N GLU A 18 16.48 9.47 2.32
CA GLU A 18 16.75 10.64 1.47
C GLU A 18 15.44 11.28 1.01
N GLN A 19 14.43 10.47 0.70
CA GLN A 19 13.15 10.93 0.17
C GLN A 19 12.05 11.06 1.24
N LEU A 20 12.34 10.67 2.49
CA LEU A 20 11.41 10.63 3.62
C LEU A 20 10.10 9.87 3.31
N ARG A 21 10.16 8.86 2.43
CA ARG A 21 9.00 8.08 1.95
C ARG A 21 9.37 6.61 1.72
N PRO A 22 8.41 5.69 1.61
CA PRO A 22 8.73 4.29 1.30
C PRO A 22 9.13 4.08 -0.16
N THR A 23 10.36 3.61 -0.38
CA THR A 23 10.92 2.96 -1.59
C THR A 23 10.55 3.45 -3.01
N VAL A 24 11.14 2.74 -3.98
CA VAL A 24 11.00 2.90 -5.44
C VAL A 24 9.71 2.36 -6.08
N CYS A 25 8.90 1.50 -5.44
CA CYS A 25 7.77 0.86 -6.13
C CYS A 25 6.40 1.25 -5.58
N LEU A 26 5.72 2.17 -6.27
CA LEU A 26 4.36 2.64 -5.93
C LEU A 26 3.31 2.34 -7.02
N LYS A 27 3.62 1.43 -7.96
CA LYS A 27 2.78 1.10 -9.13
C LYS A 27 1.32 0.81 -8.79
N CYS A 28 1.05 0.14 -7.68
CA CYS A 28 -0.32 -0.18 -7.27
C CYS A 28 -1.13 1.08 -6.88
N ILE A 29 -0.48 2.06 -6.27
CA ILE A 29 -1.06 3.37 -5.95
C ILE A 29 -1.32 4.14 -7.24
N GLU A 30 -0.32 4.20 -8.13
CA GLU A 30 -0.40 4.89 -9.43
C GLU A 30 -1.48 4.30 -10.35
N ALA A 31 -1.63 2.97 -10.35
CA ALA A 31 -2.61 2.29 -11.19
C ALA A 31 -4.07 2.45 -10.70
N CYS A 32 -4.29 2.91 -9.47
CA CYS A 32 -5.63 3.09 -8.94
C CYS A 32 -6.27 4.37 -9.51
N PRO A 33 -7.30 4.29 -10.37
CA PRO A 33 -7.88 5.47 -11.01
C PRO A 33 -8.65 6.38 -10.03
N LYS A 34 -8.84 5.92 -8.79
CA LYS A 34 -9.55 6.64 -7.72
C LYS A 34 -8.63 7.01 -6.56
N SER A 35 -7.32 6.76 -6.69
CA SER A 35 -6.31 7.03 -5.66
C SER A 35 -6.70 6.51 -4.27
N LEU A 36 -7.36 5.34 -4.22
CA LEU A 36 -7.87 4.75 -2.98
C LEU A 36 -6.80 4.02 -2.19
N LEU A 37 -5.56 3.96 -2.68
CA LEU A 37 -4.45 3.28 -2.04
C LEU A 37 -3.44 4.31 -1.57
N MET A 38 -2.93 4.10 -0.36
CA MET A 38 -1.83 4.89 0.20
C MET A 38 -0.87 3.97 0.92
N PHE A 39 0.39 4.37 1.01
CA PHE A 39 1.30 3.74 1.96
C PHE A 39 1.16 4.42 3.33
N ARG A 40 1.41 3.67 4.40
CA ARG A 40 1.55 4.22 5.76
C ARG A 40 2.68 3.53 6.51
N PRO A 41 3.36 4.22 7.43
CA PRO A 41 4.39 3.59 8.26
C PRO A 41 3.75 2.56 9.19
N VAL A 42 4.48 1.48 9.46
CA VAL A 42 4.12 0.60 10.56
C VAL A 42 4.40 1.29 11.90
N ARG A 43 3.81 0.78 12.99
CA ARG A 43 4.02 1.36 14.33
C ARG A 43 5.42 1.13 14.88
N GLU A 44 6.08 0.07 14.43
CA GLU A 44 7.43 -0.28 14.84
C GLU A 44 8.43 0.77 14.35
N LYS A 45 9.36 1.16 15.22
CA LYS A 45 10.39 2.15 14.95
C LYS A 45 11.77 1.60 15.24
N ASP A 46 12.77 2.05 14.49
CA ASP A 46 14.17 1.76 14.75
C ASP A 46 14.75 2.68 15.84
N LEU A 47 16.05 2.53 16.13
CA LEU A 47 16.77 3.32 17.13
C LEU A 47 16.80 4.83 16.83
N SER A 48 16.63 5.23 15.57
CA SER A 48 16.57 6.64 15.16
C SER A 48 15.16 7.22 15.31
N GLY A 49 14.16 6.39 15.65
CA GLY A 49 12.76 6.77 15.70
C GLY A 49 12.06 6.76 14.34
N ALA A 50 12.74 6.32 13.28
CA ALA A 50 12.18 6.14 11.95
C ALA A 50 11.35 4.85 11.88
N PRO A 51 10.30 4.79 11.04
CA PRO A 51 9.50 3.57 10.89
C PRO A 51 10.32 2.46 10.24
N VAL A 52 10.25 1.24 10.79
CA VAL A 52 11.04 0.10 10.30
C VAL A 52 10.63 -0.30 8.87
N ARG A 53 9.36 -0.10 8.52
CA ARG A 53 8.82 -0.33 7.16
C ARG A 53 7.49 0.40 6.94
N TYR A 54 6.97 0.32 5.72
CA TYR A 54 5.65 0.79 5.37
C TYR A 54 4.79 -0.33 4.79
N GLU A 55 3.48 -0.12 4.80
CA GLU A 55 2.48 -1.02 4.22
C GLU A 55 1.49 -0.27 3.33
N ILE A 56 0.92 -0.95 2.33
CA ILE A 56 -0.16 -0.41 1.51
C ILE A 56 -1.50 -0.60 2.23
N HIS A 57 -2.28 0.47 2.28
CA HIS A 57 -3.60 0.49 2.90
C HIS A 57 -4.61 1.18 1.98
N MET A 58 -5.90 0.85 2.13
CA MET A 58 -6.95 1.65 1.48
C MET A 58 -7.23 2.95 2.26
N ALA A 59 -7.17 4.08 1.58
CA ALA A 59 -7.59 5.37 2.11
C ALA A 59 -9.09 5.31 2.43
N PHE A 60 -9.46 5.70 3.65
CA PHE A 60 -10.84 5.72 4.15
C PHE A 60 -11.60 4.41 3.87
N LYS A 61 -11.36 3.39 4.69
CA LYS A 61 -11.95 2.05 4.55
C LYS A 61 -13.48 2.06 4.36
N SER A 62 -14.19 2.99 5.00
CA SER A 62 -15.64 3.20 4.85
C SER A 62 -16.06 3.75 3.48
N GLN A 63 -15.19 4.49 2.80
CA GLN A 63 -15.43 5.05 1.48
C GLN A 63 -14.97 4.12 0.36
N ALA A 64 -13.99 3.26 0.63
CA ALA A 64 -13.46 2.36 -0.37
C ALA A 64 -14.51 1.38 -0.92
N ASP A 65 -15.47 0.94 -0.09
CA ASP A 65 -16.62 0.15 -0.55
C ASP A 65 -17.50 0.89 -1.57
N LYS A 66 -17.59 2.21 -1.43
CA LYS A 66 -18.44 3.07 -2.26
C LYS A 66 -17.74 3.47 -3.56
N TYR A 67 -16.42 3.66 -3.53
CA TYR A 67 -15.68 4.25 -4.64
C TYR A 67 -14.72 3.29 -5.34
N CYS A 68 -14.39 2.14 -4.76
CA CYS A 68 -13.58 1.14 -5.45
C CYS A 68 -14.43 0.45 -6.52
N PRO A 69 -14.08 0.59 -7.81
CA PRO A 69 -14.82 -0.07 -8.88
C PRO A 69 -14.50 -1.56 -9.01
N SER A 70 -13.71 -2.12 -8.08
CA SER A 70 -13.19 -3.50 -8.15
C SER A 70 -12.51 -3.83 -9.48
N CYS A 71 -11.87 -2.85 -10.11
CA CYS A 71 -11.22 -3.00 -11.43
C CYS A 71 -9.94 -3.86 -11.42
N LEU A 72 -9.48 -4.29 -10.25
CA LEU A 72 -8.30 -5.16 -10.02
C LEU A 72 -6.94 -4.66 -10.56
N ARG A 73 -6.86 -3.49 -11.19
CA ARG A 73 -5.61 -2.94 -11.73
C ARG A 73 -4.45 -2.95 -10.74
N CYS A 74 -4.67 -2.56 -9.49
CA CYS A 74 -3.64 -2.57 -8.45
C CYS A 74 -3.11 -3.98 -8.12
N VAL A 75 -3.94 -5.01 -8.29
CA VAL A 75 -3.57 -6.43 -8.15
C VAL A 75 -2.73 -6.85 -9.35
N GLU A 76 -3.18 -6.51 -10.57
CA GLU A 76 -2.55 -6.89 -11.83
C GLU A 76 -1.15 -6.27 -12.01
N VAL A 77 -1.00 -4.98 -11.68
CA VAL A 77 0.29 -4.28 -11.84
C VAL A 77 1.30 -4.64 -10.73
N CYS A 78 0.87 -5.32 -9.67
CA CYS A 78 1.75 -5.62 -8.53
C CYS A 78 2.72 -6.76 -8.90
N PRO A 79 4.02 -6.49 -9.14
CA PRO A 79 4.96 -7.52 -9.58
C PRO A 79 5.21 -8.57 -8.50
N LYS A 80 5.00 -8.21 -7.23
CA LYS A 80 5.18 -9.08 -6.07
C LYS A 80 3.92 -9.87 -5.70
N LYS A 81 2.79 -9.66 -6.38
CA LYS A 81 1.49 -10.25 -6.03
C LYS A 81 1.15 -10.08 -4.54
N ALA A 82 1.53 -8.93 -3.98
CA ALA A 82 1.37 -8.61 -2.56
C ALA A 82 -0.02 -8.07 -2.21
N ILE A 83 -0.89 -7.84 -3.21
CA ILE A 83 -2.22 -7.26 -3.02
C ILE A 83 -3.28 -8.29 -3.41
N ARG A 84 -4.31 -8.42 -2.58
CA ARG A 84 -5.51 -9.19 -2.87
C ARG A 84 -6.75 -8.37 -2.52
N ILE A 85 -7.79 -8.49 -3.34
CA ILE A 85 -9.11 -7.90 -3.08
C ILE A 85 -10.11 -9.07 -2.98
N LYS A 86 -10.94 -9.08 -1.93
CA LYS A 86 -12.03 -10.02 -1.72
C LYS A 86 -13.36 -9.30 -1.55
#